data_AF-A0A1B6ERA0-F1
#
_entry.id   AF-A0A1B6ERA0-F1
#
_cell.length_a   1.000
_cell.length_b   1.000
_cell.length_c   1.000
_cell.angle_alpha   90.00
_cell.angle_beta   90.00
_cell.angle_gamma   90.00
#
_symmetry.space_group_name_H-M   'P 1'
#
loop_
_entity.id
_entity.type
_entity.pdbx_description
1 polymer ?
#
loop_
_entity_poly.entity_id
_entity_poly.type
_entity_poly.pdbx_seq_one_letter_code
_entity_poly.pdbx_strand_id
1 'polypeptide(L)'
;GQLTKRLRKCPDAVVLFDEVDKAHPDVLTVLLQLFDEGRLTDGKGKTIECKDAIFVMTSNLASDEIAEHALQLRREAKELMDQRLEGKFDEELSTTITISRHFKDKVVRPILKKHFGRDEFLGRINEIVYFLPFSNSELNKLVSKELGTWAKKSSREAHDLPAVGEGSGECAG
;
A
#
# COMPACT_ATOMS: atom_id res chain seq x y z
N GLY A 1 16.95 19.97 2.85
CA GLY A 1 15.60 19.74 2.27
C GLY A 1 14.60 19.43 3.36
N GLN A 2 13.33 19.20 3.02
CA GLN A 2 12.29 18.79 3.98
C GLN A 2 12.56 17.38 4.52
N LEU A 3 12.86 16.43 3.63
CA LEU A 3 13.17 15.05 3.98
C LEU A 3 14.41 14.95 4.89
N THR A 4 15.53 15.59 4.51
CA THR A 4 16.77 15.55 5.32
C THR A 4 16.61 16.17 6.72
N LYS A 5 15.75 17.18 6.88
CA LYS A 5 15.46 17.76 8.20
C LYS A 5 14.64 16.82 9.08
N ARG A 6 13.68 16.09 8.49
CA ARG A 6 12.83 15.13 9.22
C ARG A 6 13.63 13.90 9.62
N LEU A 7 14.39 13.31 8.70
CA LEU A 7 15.23 12.15 8.98
C LEU A 7 16.34 12.44 10.01
N ARG A 8 16.86 13.68 10.07
CA ARG A 8 17.79 14.05 11.15
C ARG A 8 17.14 14.04 12.54
N LYS A 9 15.83 14.30 12.64
CA LYS A 9 15.08 14.29 13.90
C LYS A 9 14.59 12.89 14.27
N CYS A 10 14.23 12.10 13.27
CA CYS A 10 13.73 10.73 13.39
C CYS A 10 14.51 9.84 12.41
N PRO A 11 15.69 9.33 12.80
CA PRO A 11 16.56 8.56 11.90
C PRO A 11 16.03 7.15 11.58
N ASP A 12 15.16 6.62 12.43
CA ASP A 12 14.50 5.30 12.38
C ASP A 12 13.08 5.35 11.77
N ALA A 13 12.79 6.40 10.99
CA ALA A 13 11.46 6.61 10.44
C ALA A 13 11.14 5.65 9.28
N VAL A 14 9.86 5.31 9.15
CA VAL A 14 9.31 4.74 7.91
C VAL A 14 9.00 5.90 6.95
N VAL A 15 9.60 5.88 5.76
CA VAL A 15 9.44 6.89 4.72
C VAL A 15 8.69 6.28 3.54
N LEU A 16 7.53 6.85 3.22
CA LEU A 16 6.72 6.47 2.07
C LEU A 16 7.00 7.41 0.89
N PHE A 17 7.38 6.84 -0.26
CA PHE A 17 7.37 7.51 -1.54
C PHE A 17 6.20 6.99 -2.36
N ASP A 18 5.21 7.85 -2.58
CA ASP A 18 4.00 7.48 -3.30
C ASP A 18 4.16 7.72 -4.80
N GLU A 19 3.60 6.82 -5.61
CA GLU A 19 3.57 6.90 -7.08
C GLU A 19 4.92 7.20 -7.73
N VAL A 20 5.97 6.45 -7.36
CA VAL A 20 7.34 6.73 -7.81
C VAL A 20 7.53 6.60 -9.32
N ASP A 21 6.61 5.92 -10.03
CA ASP A 21 6.59 5.88 -11.49
C ASP A 21 6.30 7.24 -12.13
N LYS A 22 5.63 8.16 -11.43
CA LYS A 22 5.35 9.51 -11.93
C LYS A 22 6.47 10.50 -11.61
N ALA A 23 7.49 10.09 -10.87
CA ALA A 23 8.57 10.97 -10.45
C ALA A 23 9.52 11.32 -11.62
N HIS A 24 10.06 12.54 -11.59
CA HIS A 24 11.07 12.97 -12.55
C HIS A 24 12.37 12.14 -12.42
N PRO A 25 13.11 11.84 -13.51
CA PRO A 25 14.36 11.07 -13.45
C PRO A 25 15.41 11.56 -12.45
N ASP A 26 15.46 12.87 -12.19
CA ASP A 26 16.38 13.45 -11.19
C ASP A 26 16.04 13.00 -9.76
N VAL A 27 14.75 12.79 -9.46
CA VAL A 27 14.31 12.27 -8.16
C VAL A 27 14.79 10.83 -8.01
N LEU A 28 14.64 10.00 -9.05
CA LEU A 28 15.12 8.62 -9.06
C LEU A 28 16.64 8.55 -8.85
N THR A 29 17.40 9.50 -9.42
CA THR A 29 18.85 9.58 -9.23
C THR A 29 19.23 9.84 -7.76
N VAL A 30 18.49 10.71 -7.08
CA VAL A 30 18.71 10.94 -5.63
C VAL A 30 18.34 9.71 -4.80
N LEU A 31 17.26 9.00 -5.18
CA LEU A 31 16.86 7.76 -4.51
C LEU A 31 17.88 6.62 -4.72
N LEU A 32 18.52 6.55 -5.89
CA LEU A 32 19.62 5.61 -6.12
C LEU A 32 20.76 5.82 -5.13
N GLN A 33 21.22 7.06 -4.94
CA GLN A 33 22.26 7.35 -3.94
C GLN A 33 21.83 6.91 -2.53
N LEU A 34 20.57 7.15 -2.19
CA LEU A 34 20.01 6.75 -0.91
C LEU A 34 20.03 5.22 -0.71
N PHE A 35 19.57 4.46 -1.69
CA PHE A 35 19.54 2.99 -1.60
C PHE A 35 20.93 2.36 -1.73
N ASP A 36 21.88 3.07 -2.33
CA ASP A 36 23.26 2.63 -2.48
C ASP A 36 24.08 2.82 -1.20
N GLU A 37 24.08 4.04 -0.67
CA GLU A 37 25.00 4.46 0.38
C GLU A 37 24.32 4.59 1.76
N GLY A 38 22.98 4.47 1.81
CA GLY A 38 22.21 4.83 3.00
C GLY A 38 22.37 6.30 3.35
N ARG A 39 22.60 7.17 2.36
CA ARG A 39 22.89 8.60 2.56
C ARG A 39 22.04 9.48 1.67
N LEU A 40 21.64 10.62 2.21
CA LEU A 40 20.87 11.63 1.48
C LEU A 40 21.55 12.99 1.58
N THR A 41 21.83 13.60 0.44
CA THR A 41 22.43 14.94 0.35
C THR A 41 21.38 15.95 -0.03
N ASP A 42 21.27 17.05 0.72
CA ASP A 42 20.37 18.14 0.32
C ASP A 42 21.01 19.11 -0.67
N GLY A 43 20.19 19.97 -1.29
CA GLY A 43 20.65 20.97 -2.26
C GLY A 43 21.61 22.04 -1.71
N LYS A 44 21.92 22.03 -0.40
CA LYS A 44 22.99 22.86 0.19
C LYS A 44 24.28 22.07 0.38
N GLY A 45 24.37 20.84 -0.14
CA GLY A 45 25.51 19.95 0.00
C GLY A 45 25.59 19.25 1.36
N LYS A 46 24.55 19.33 2.21
CA LYS A 46 24.59 18.67 3.53
C LYS A 46 24.08 17.24 3.42
N THR A 47 24.98 16.29 3.66
CA THR A 47 24.69 14.86 3.70
C THR A 47 24.25 14.41 5.11
N ILE A 48 23.32 13.45 5.15
CA ILE A 48 22.91 12.73 6.36
C ILE A 48 22.95 11.23 6.12
N GLU A 49 23.19 10.45 7.17
CA GLU A 49 23.02 8.99 7.14
C GLU A 49 21.56 8.63 7.45
N CYS A 50 21.02 7.66 6.72
CA CYS A 50 19.63 7.20 6.77
C CYS A 50 19.55 5.66 6.86
N LYS A 51 20.56 5.02 7.45
CA LYS A 51 20.71 3.55 7.47
C LYS A 51 19.63 2.83 8.27
N ASP A 52 19.06 3.50 9.28
CA ASP A 52 18.04 2.93 10.17
C ASP A 52 16.61 3.22 9.68
N ALA A 53 16.45 4.02 8.62
CA ALA A 53 15.15 4.34 8.07
C ALA A 53 14.66 3.24 7.12
N ILE A 54 13.37 2.94 7.18
CA ILE A 54 12.72 1.99 6.25
C ILE A 54 12.08 2.80 5.13
N PHE A 55 12.44 2.51 3.89
CA PHE A 55 11.87 3.17 2.72
C PHE A 55 10.86 2.26 2.04
N VAL A 56 9.63 2.77 1.89
CA VAL A 56 8.53 2.10 1.19
C VAL A 56 8.20 2.93 -0.05
N MET A 57 8.10 2.27 -1.20
CA MET A 57 7.72 2.91 -2.45
C MET A 57 6.45 2.26 -2.99
N THR A 58 5.52 3.07 -3.51
CA THR A 58 4.35 2.57 -4.23
C THR A 58 4.50 2.92 -5.71
N SER A 59 3.98 2.05 -6.58
CA SER A 59 3.91 2.31 -8.01
C SER A 59 2.71 1.60 -8.59
N ASN A 60 2.09 2.25 -9.59
CA ASN A 60 0.99 1.66 -10.35
C ASN A 60 1.47 0.91 -11.60
N LEU A 61 2.78 0.74 -11.79
CA LEU A 61 3.33 -0.04 -12.91
C LEU A 61 2.94 -1.51 -12.82
N ALA A 62 2.64 -2.10 -13.99
CA ALA A 62 2.19 -3.48 -14.15
C ALA A 62 0.88 -3.83 -13.41
N SER A 63 0.15 -2.83 -12.91
CA SER A 63 -1.05 -3.05 -12.08
C SER A 63 -2.16 -3.77 -12.83
N ASP A 64 -2.41 -3.39 -14.08
CA ASP A 64 -3.42 -4.02 -14.95
C ASP A 64 -3.07 -5.50 -15.22
N GLU A 65 -1.82 -5.79 -15.57
CA GLU A 65 -1.35 -7.15 -15.84
C GLU A 65 -1.42 -8.02 -14.57
N ILE A 66 -1.03 -7.47 -13.42
CA ILE A 66 -1.12 -8.16 -12.12
C ILE A 66 -2.59 -8.44 -11.79
N ALA A 67 -3.49 -7.48 -12.01
CA ALA A 67 -4.91 -7.63 -11.73
C ALA A 67 -5.56 -8.69 -12.62
N GLU A 68 -5.29 -8.66 -13.93
CA GLU A 68 -5.79 -9.65 -14.87
C GLU A 68 -5.30 -11.07 -14.52
N HIS A 69 -4.01 -11.22 -14.23
CA HIS A 69 -3.44 -12.50 -13.85
C HIS A 69 -4.02 -13.02 -12.52
N ALA A 70 -4.23 -12.14 -11.54
CA ALA A 70 -4.86 -12.49 -10.28
C ALA A 70 -6.31 -12.98 -10.47
N LEU A 71 -7.08 -12.31 -11.34
CA LEU A 71 -8.45 -12.74 -11.67
C LEU A 71 -8.46 -14.09 -12.38
N GLN A 72 -7.51 -14.33 -13.29
CA GLN A 72 -7.35 -15.64 -13.93
C GLN A 72 -7.06 -16.75 -12.91
N LEU A 73 -6.09 -16.55 -12.02
CA LEU A 73 -5.74 -17.54 -10.99
C LEU A 73 -6.93 -17.88 -10.09
N ARG A 74 -7.76 -16.89 -9.74
CA ARG A 74 -8.98 -17.14 -8.96
C ARG A 74 -10.02 -17.94 -9.72
N ARG A 75 -10.20 -17.69 -11.02
CA ARG A 75 -11.12 -18.46 -11.86
C ARG A 75 -10.69 -19.92 -11.94
N GLU A 76 -9.41 -20.16 -12.23
CA GLU A 76 -8.83 -21.51 -12.30
C GLU A 76 -8.95 -22.24 -10.95
N ALA A 77 -8.64 -21.57 -9.84
CA ALA A 77 -8.80 -22.15 -8.51
C ALA A 77 -10.26 -22.54 -8.21
N LYS A 78 -11.22 -21.70 -8.61
CA LYS A 78 -12.64 -21.97 -8.43
C LYS A 78 -13.11 -23.16 -9.28
N GLU A 79 -12.71 -23.23 -10.55
CA GLU A 79 -13.07 -24.35 -11.43
C GLU A 79 -12.55 -25.69 -10.90
N LEU A 80 -11.32 -25.71 -10.38
CA LEU A 80 -10.75 -26.89 -9.74
C LEU A 80 -11.50 -27.31 -8.47
N MET A 81 -12.07 -26.35 -7.73
CA MET A 81 -12.91 -26.63 -6.55
C MET A 81 -14.26 -27.20 -6.95
N ASP A 82 -14.92 -26.61 -7.96
CA ASP A 82 -16.22 -27.06 -8.46
C ASP A 82 -16.15 -28.50 -8.98
N GLN A 83 -15.00 -28.93 -9.52
CA GLN A 83 -14.75 -30.31 -9.96
C GLN A 83 -14.47 -31.30 -8.81
N ARG A 84 -14.15 -30.82 -7.59
CA ARG A 84 -13.70 -31.64 -6.44
C ARG A 84 -14.75 -31.84 -5.35
N LEU A 85 -16.03 -31.69 -5.64
CA LEU A 85 -17.13 -31.91 -4.69
C LEU A 85 -17.19 -33.36 -4.18
N GLU A 86 -16.36 -33.66 -3.17
CA GLU A 86 -16.53 -34.64 -2.09
C GLU A 86 -15.39 -34.45 -1.07
N GLY A 87 -15.41 -33.34 -0.32
CA GLY A 87 -14.47 -33.14 0.76
C GLY A 87 -14.57 -31.77 1.41
N LYS A 88 -14.83 -31.75 2.73
CA LYS A 88 -14.71 -30.55 3.56
C LYS A 88 -13.29 -30.00 3.42
N PHE A 89 -13.13 -28.88 2.73
CA PHE A 89 -11.86 -28.18 2.64
C PHE A 89 -12.05 -26.71 3.00
N ASP A 90 -11.05 -26.17 3.70
CA ASP A 90 -11.03 -24.82 4.23
C ASP A 90 -11.18 -23.77 3.12
N GLU A 91 -12.25 -22.97 3.22
CA GLU A 91 -12.48 -21.76 2.40
C GLU A 91 -11.26 -20.83 2.37
N GLU A 92 -10.43 -20.88 3.40
CA GLU A 92 -9.26 -20.03 3.60
C GLU A 92 -8.17 -20.27 2.55
N LEU A 93 -7.98 -21.50 2.07
CA LEU A 93 -6.96 -21.82 1.06
C LEU A 93 -7.31 -21.24 -0.32
N SER A 94 -8.60 -21.02 -0.61
CA SER A 94 -9.04 -20.38 -1.87
C SER A 94 -8.65 -18.90 -1.96
N THR A 95 -8.47 -18.25 -0.82
CA THR A 95 -8.33 -16.78 -0.76
C THR A 95 -6.90 -16.33 -0.98
N THR A 96 -5.92 -17.15 -0.62
CA THR A 96 -4.49 -16.79 -0.71
C THR A 96 -3.94 -17.17 -2.08
N ILE A 97 -4.24 -16.36 -3.10
CA ILE A 97 -3.57 -16.46 -4.40
C ILE A 97 -2.19 -15.79 -4.33
N THR A 98 -1.17 -16.47 -4.88
CA THR A 98 0.19 -15.91 -4.98
C THR A 98 0.63 -15.80 -6.42
N ILE A 99 1.26 -14.69 -6.78
CA ILE A 99 1.81 -14.49 -8.12
C ILE A 99 3.04 -15.37 -8.31
N SER A 100 3.02 -16.17 -9.38
CA SER A 100 4.11 -17.10 -9.71
C SER A 100 5.42 -16.35 -10.01
N ARG A 101 6.55 -16.98 -9.69
CA ARG A 101 7.88 -16.43 -10.05
C ARG A 101 8.02 -16.20 -11.56
N HIS A 102 7.46 -17.11 -12.36
CA HIS A 102 7.46 -16.99 -13.82
C HIS A 102 6.80 -15.70 -14.29
N PHE A 103 5.60 -15.38 -13.77
CA PHE A 103 4.90 -14.15 -14.09
C PHE A 103 5.68 -12.89 -13.66
N LYS A 104 6.23 -12.90 -12.44
CA LYS A 104 7.08 -11.81 -11.95
C LYS A 104 8.25 -11.54 -12.88
N ASP A 105 8.96 -12.58 -13.32
CA ASP A 105 10.18 -12.44 -14.11
C ASP A 105 9.91 -12.15 -15.60
N LYS A 106 8.80 -12.64 -16.16
CA LYS A 106 8.48 -12.52 -17.59
C LYS A 106 7.55 -11.36 -17.95
N VAL A 107 6.72 -10.90 -17.01
CA VAL A 107 5.74 -9.84 -17.26
C VAL A 107 6.11 -8.59 -16.46
N VAL A 108 6.18 -8.72 -15.13
CA VAL A 108 6.34 -7.54 -14.27
C VAL A 108 7.74 -6.92 -14.35
N ARG A 109 8.80 -7.74 -14.23
CA ARG A 109 10.19 -7.24 -14.29
C ARG A 109 10.49 -6.46 -15.56
N PRO A 110 10.13 -6.92 -16.77
CA PRO A 110 10.33 -6.14 -17.99
C PRO A 110 9.64 -4.77 -17.99
N ILE A 111 8.42 -4.67 -17.47
CA ILE A 111 7.68 -3.40 -17.37
C ILE A 111 8.41 -2.43 -16.43
N LEU A 112 8.81 -2.92 -15.25
CA LEU A 112 9.55 -2.12 -14.28
C LEU A 112 10.91 -1.66 -14.85
N LYS A 113 11.64 -2.56 -15.51
CA LYS A 113 12.95 -2.26 -16.14
C LYS A 113 12.82 -1.18 -17.21
N LYS A 114 11.80 -1.27 -18.05
CA LYS A 114 11.54 -0.30 -19.11
C LYS A 114 11.26 1.09 -18.55
N HIS A 115 10.50 1.17 -17.45
CA HIS A 115 10.12 2.46 -16.86
C HIS A 115 11.24 3.11 -16.06
N PHE A 116 11.85 2.38 -15.13
CA PHE A 116 12.93 2.91 -14.30
C PHE A 116 14.27 3.01 -15.05
N GLY A 117 14.34 2.53 -16.29
CA GLY A 117 15.42 2.77 -17.25
C GLY A 117 16.78 2.17 -16.88
N ARG A 118 16.91 1.53 -15.70
CA ARG A 118 18.16 0.94 -15.21
C ARG A 118 17.87 -0.29 -14.35
N ASP A 119 18.55 -1.39 -14.69
CA ASP A 119 18.60 -2.58 -13.84
C ASP A 119 19.17 -2.27 -12.43
N GLU A 120 19.98 -1.21 -12.32
CA GLU A 120 20.55 -0.74 -11.06
C GLU A 120 19.48 -0.43 -10.03
N PHE A 121 18.44 0.34 -10.39
CA PHE A 121 17.40 0.75 -9.43
C PHE A 121 16.67 -0.46 -8.84
N LEU A 122 16.25 -1.39 -9.70
CA LEU A 122 15.58 -2.61 -9.26
C LEU A 122 16.52 -3.53 -8.48
N GLY A 123 17.82 -3.50 -8.78
CA GLY A 123 18.83 -4.26 -8.05
C GLY A 123 19.05 -3.77 -6.61
N ARG A 124 18.63 -2.54 -6.28
CA ARG A 124 18.73 -1.98 -4.91
C ARG A 124 17.48 -2.17 -4.07
N ILE A 125 16.39 -2.62 -4.67
CA ILE A 125 15.16 -2.91 -3.94
C ILE A 125 15.29 -4.27 -3.25
N ASN A 126 15.17 -4.29 -1.93
CA ASN A 126 15.25 -5.50 -1.13
C ASN A 126 14.08 -6.47 -1.43
N GLU A 127 12.86 -5.95 -1.48
CA GLU A 127 11.64 -6.74 -1.68
C GLU A 127 10.61 -5.94 -2.48
N ILE A 128 9.89 -6.65 -3.36
CA ILE A 128 8.74 -6.10 -4.10
C ILE A 128 7.49 -6.86 -3.66
N VAL A 129 6.56 -6.12 -3.05
CA VAL A 129 5.25 -6.62 -2.66
C VAL A 129 4.24 -6.31 -3.76
N TYR A 130 3.48 -7.33 -4.17
CA TYR A 130 2.47 -7.20 -5.21
C TYR A 130 1.08 -7.13 -4.58
N PHE A 131 0.35 -6.06 -4.88
CA PHE A 131 -1.03 -5.91 -4.42
C PHE A 131 -1.97 -6.54 -5.44
N LEU A 132 -2.79 -7.46 -4.96
CA LEU A 132 -3.78 -8.15 -5.78
C LEU A 132 -5.14 -7.49 -5.55
N PRO A 133 -6.00 -7.40 -6.59
CA PRO A 133 -7.35 -6.92 -6.41
C PRO A 133 -8.05 -7.78 -5.36
N PHE A 134 -8.84 -7.18 -4.47
CA PHE A 134 -9.59 -7.95 -3.48
C PHE A 134 -10.63 -8.86 -4.15
N SER A 135 -10.85 -10.03 -3.57
CA SER A 135 -12.02 -10.86 -3.87
C SER A 135 -13.29 -10.27 -3.25
N ASN A 136 -14.46 -10.72 -3.70
CA ASN A 136 -15.74 -10.28 -3.13
C ASN A 136 -15.83 -10.52 -1.62
N SER A 137 -15.31 -11.64 -1.12
CA SER A 137 -15.32 -11.94 0.31
C SER A 137 -14.37 -11.03 1.10
N GLU A 138 -13.17 -10.74 0.58
CA GLU A 138 -12.23 -9.78 1.18
C GLU A 138 -12.81 -8.36 1.18
N LEU A 139 -13.44 -7.93 0.07
CA LEU A 139 -14.12 -6.64 -0.02
C LEU A 139 -15.25 -6.52 1.01
N ASN A 140 -16.10 -7.53 1.15
CA ASN A 140 -17.17 -7.51 2.14
C ASN A 140 -16.64 -7.43 3.57
N LYS A 141 -15.56 -8.15 3.89
CA LYS A 141 -14.87 -8.05 5.19
C LYS A 141 -14.33 -6.64 5.42
N LEU A 142 -13.69 -6.04 4.41
CA LEU A 142 -13.16 -4.68 4.47
C LEU A 142 -14.27 -3.65 4.70
N VAL A 143 -15.33 -3.70 3.89
CA VAL A 143 -16.48 -2.78 4.00
C VAL A 143 -17.14 -2.89 5.38
N SER A 144 -17.32 -4.12 5.88
CA SER A 144 -17.89 -4.34 7.22
C SER A 144 -17.02 -3.74 8.32
N LYS A 145 -15.69 -3.86 8.21
CA LYS A 145 -14.73 -3.27 9.15
C LYS A 145 -14.76 -1.74 9.12
N GLU A 146 -14.81 -1.15 7.93
CA GLU A 146 -14.92 0.30 7.77
C GLU A 146 -16.24 0.79 8.36
N LEU A 147 -17.38 0.22 7.99
CA LEU A 147 -18.68 0.59 8.55
C LEU A 147 -18.71 0.52 10.09
N GLY A 148 -18.09 -0.51 10.69
CA GLY A 148 -17.95 -0.60 12.14
C GLY A 148 -17.08 0.52 12.76
N THR A 149 -16.06 0.98 12.04
CA THR A 149 -15.22 2.10 12.45
C THR A 149 -15.98 3.43 12.38
N TRP A 150 -16.73 3.64 11.31
CA TRP A 150 -17.59 4.82 11.13
C TRP A 150 -18.69 4.87 12.21
N ALA A 151 -19.36 3.75 12.48
CA ALA A 151 -20.38 3.67 13.52
C ALA A 151 -19.85 4.07 14.91
N LYS A 152 -18.63 3.62 15.26
CA LYS A 152 -17.96 3.99 16.52
C LYS A 152 -17.57 5.47 16.59
N LYS A 153 -17.26 6.10 15.46
CA LYS A 153 -16.92 7.52 15.40
C LYS A 153 -18.18 8.37 15.58
N SER A 154 -19.26 8.04 14.88
CA SER A 154 -20.53 8.75 14.98
C SER A 154 -21.17 8.64 16.37
N SER A 155 -21.03 7.52 17.07
CA SER A 155 -21.53 7.40 18.45
C SER A 155 -20.75 8.24 19.46
N ARG A 156 -19.45 8.48 19.23
CA ARG A 156 -18.64 9.39 20.06
C ARG A 156 -19.04 10.85 19.84
N GLU A 157 -19.24 11.25 18.58
CA GLU A 157 -19.69 12.60 18.24
C GLU A 157 -21.14 12.88 18.71
N ALA A 158 -22.00 11.87 18.77
CA ALA A 158 -23.35 11.99 19.32
C ALA A 158 -23.39 12.22 20.85
N HIS A 159 -22.35 11.80 21.59
CA HIS A 159 -22.24 11.99 23.05
C HIS A 159 -21.67 13.36 23.46
N ASP A 160 -21.08 14.12 22.53
CA ASP A 160 -20.51 15.46 22.78
C ASP A 160 -21.48 16.60 22.40
N LEU A 161 -22.74 16.30 22.07
CA LEU A 161 -23.77 17.33 21.94
C LEU A 161 -24.27 17.71 23.34
N PRO A 162 -24.09 18.97 23.79
CA PRO A 162 -24.73 19.42 25.01
C PRO A 162 -26.24 19.32 24.80
N ALA A 163 -26.90 18.54 25.65
CA ALA A 163 -28.35 18.55 25.75
C ALA A 163 -28.80 19.99 25.98
N VAL A 164 -29.33 20.63 24.94
CA VAL A 164 -30.07 21.88 25.08
C VAL A 164 -31.31 21.51 25.87
N GLY A 165 -31.23 21.67 27.19
CA GLY A 165 -32.37 21.57 28.07
C GLY A 165 -33.41 22.57 27.61
N GLU A 166 -34.63 22.09 27.40
CA GLU A 166 -35.82 22.92 27.22
C GLU A 166 -35.97 23.79 28.48
N GLY A 167 -35.42 25.00 28.41
CA GLY A 167 -35.63 26.05 29.38
C GLY A 167 -37.05 26.57 29.25
N SER A 168 -37.85 26.24 30.26
CA SER A 168 -39.10 26.88 30.68
C SER A 168 -39.23 28.33 30.22
N GLY A 169 -40.19 28.58 29.33
CA GLY A 169 -40.71 29.90 29.00
C GLY A 169 -42.21 29.95 29.22
N GLU A 170 -42.64 29.91 30.48
CA GLU A 170 -43.98 30.37 30.86
C GLU A 170 -43.93 31.90 31.03
N CYS A 171 -44.42 32.60 30.01
CA CYS A 171 -44.87 33.98 30.11
C CYS A 171 -46.36 33.98 30.46
N ALA A 172 -46.76 34.58 31.59
CA ALA A 172 -47.91 35.48 31.75
C ALA A 172 -48.39 35.56 33.21
N GLY A 173 -48.62 36.79 33.70
CA GLY A 173 -49.56 37.08 34.79
C GLY A 173 -48.94 37.60 36.07
#